data_AF-A0A833GRL3-F1
#
_entry.id   AF-A0A833GRL3-F1
#
_cell.length_a   1.000
_cell.length_b   1.000
_cell.length_c   1.000
_cell.angle_alpha   90.00
_cell.angle_beta   90.00
_cell.angle_gamma   90.00
#
_symmetry.space_group_name_H-M   'P 1'
#
loop_
_entity.id
_entity.type
_entity.pdbx_description
1 polymer ?
#
loop_
_entity_poly.entity_id
_entity_poly.type
_entity_poly.pdbx_seq_one_letter_code
_entity_poly.pdbx_strand_id
1 'polypeptide(L)'
;MSENNYQVQAATLRQLFGDNRAEWPTANFGDLFVTPTYLTKLEARRPCILVGGRGTGKTTALQSLKFDACLERLKASGQSFGDQEYFGFLIRINKNRVRSFHGRDEALDWGKYFSHYFNLLACAELASLTNWLQEQSGKRISSEAIQAIAVDLGILDFSGASAPDLNVAIKNQISKLQLKVNNPNSSLEIVLSMAESPIRMFADALEASGLSDGRTIFCCIDEYENLLDYQQAILNTYIKHAAPPLSYKIGVRKNGLRNRQTLDGQDLLKTPDDYYEIEIADEGFEYFAKQVASVRLKAARANNVPVPDKLSEFLQDLSLAEEAEYLGAGRIAKTILEELKEDAKAHSYFESKPIHETYFLRYWQASEGGSIIKLAHDWIANEREWQVRLGNYGYASLFWLSKGNKGARIRKYYCGERVFLTLASGNIRYFLELIDCAVTYELSEGRRFPETLVISPKSQTLAAREVGERRLNQLEGLADHGVQLKRLVLAIGKVFFELAREPLGKTPEVTSFVLSGKANEIAKMADMLSEGVGHLAFEVEPATKLTSRAETREDEYRLHRIFSAFFEISHRKKRRMTFDASDLIAVLGDHPGRAISAMLEDKPQVDEEELPEQLALFSAFYVDADPGATLQ
;
A
#
# COMPACT_ATOMS: atom_id res chain seq x y z
N MET A 1 40.76 4.58 -10.72
CA MET A 1 39.90 5.64 -10.15
C MET A 1 38.43 5.57 -10.61
N SER A 2 38.07 4.73 -11.60
CA SER A 2 36.70 4.66 -12.15
C SER A 2 35.74 3.71 -11.42
N GLU A 3 36.17 2.50 -10.99
CA GLU A 3 35.27 1.51 -10.38
C GLU A 3 34.72 1.93 -9.01
N ASN A 4 35.54 2.58 -8.19
CA ASN A 4 35.14 3.02 -6.84
C ASN A 4 34.05 4.12 -6.90
N ASN A 5 34.03 4.93 -7.97
CA ASN A 5 33.02 5.99 -8.13
C ASN A 5 31.65 5.42 -8.53
N TYR A 6 31.63 4.36 -9.35
CA TYR A 6 30.38 3.73 -9.81
C TYR A 6 29.63 3.04 -8.68
N GLN A 7 30.34 2.31 -7.82
CA GLN A 7 29.73 1.65 -6.66
C GLN A 7 29.12 2.68 -5.70
N VAL A 8 29.78 3.83 -5.51
CA VAL A 8 29.28 4.94 -4.70
C VAL A 8 28.03 5.58 -5.32
N GLN A 9 28.03 5.84 -6.63
CA GLN A 9 26.85 6.40 -7.33
C GLN A 9 25.64 5.46 -7.27
N ALA A 10 25.85 4.16 -7.51
CA ALA A 10 24.83 3.13 -7.40
C ALA A 10 24.28 3.00 -5.98
N ALA A 11 25.17 2.96 -4.98
CA ALA A 11 24.79 2.89 -3.57
C ALA A 11 23.99 4.13 -3.14
N THR A 12 24.39 5.32 -3.58
CA THR A 12 23.68 6.58 -3.29
C THR A 12 22.25 6.55 -3.82
N LEU A 13 22.07 6.13 -5.07
CA LEU A 13 20.74 6.07 -5.68
C LEU A 13 19.84 5.02 -5.00
N ARG A 14 20.40 3.83 -4.69
CA ARG A 14 19.69 2.80 -3.93
C ARG A 14 19.35 3.26 -2.52
N GLN A 15 20.20 4.03 -1.86
CA GLN A 15 19.87 4.60 -0.55
C GLN A 15 18.68 5.57 -0.65
N LEU A 16 18.69 6.47 -1.63
CA LEU A 16 17.63 7.47 -1.82
C LEU A 16 16.25 6.86 -2.12
N PHE A 17 16.20 5.75 -2.87
CA PHE A 17 14.95 5.06 -3.23
C PHE A 17 14.63 3.83 -2.33
N GLY A 18 15.62 3.30 -1.61
CA GLY A 18 15.52 2.12 -0.76
C GLY A 18 15.17 2.40 0.70
N ASP A 19 15.49 3.60 1.23
CA ASP A 19 15.11 4.02 2.58
C ASP A 19 13.59 4.29 2.68
N ASN A 20 12.86 3.19 2.89
CA ASN A 20 11.40 3.12 2.78
C ASN A 20 10.67 2.97 4.13
N ARG A 21 11.40 3.06 5.26
CA ARG A 21 10.84 2.95 6.61
C ARG A 21 10.92 4.28 7.34
N ALA A 22 9.75 4.85 7.62
CA ALA A 22 9.60 6.05 8.45
C ALA A 22 10.12 5.89 9.88
N GLU A 23 10.37 4.65 10.32
CA GLU A 23 10.78 4.29 11.69
C GLU A 23 12.27 4.52 11.95
N TRP A 24 13.05 4.75 10.89
CA TRP A 24 14.47 5.04 10.99
C TRP A 24 14.63 6.55 10.82
N PRO A 25 15.26 7.25 11.78
CA PRO A 25 15.60 8.65 11.60
C PRO A 25 16.50 8.76 10.37
N THR A 26 15.97 9.25 9.27
CA THR A 26 16.82 9.66 8.17
C THR A 26 17.52 10.92 8.63
N ALA A 27 18.86 10.96 8.56
CA ALA A 27 19.62 12.20 8.71
C ALA A 27 19.11 13.33 7.78
N ASN A 28 18.33 12.95 6.76
CA ASN A 28 17.76 13.77 5.71
C ASN A 28 16.22 13.80 5.73
N PHE A 29 15.55 13.61 6.88
CA PHE A 29 14.07 13.65 6.94
C PHE A 29 13.54 14.96 6.35
N GLY A 30 14.11 16.11 6.75
CA GLY A 30 13.75 17.41 6.18
C GLY A 30 13.97 17.51 4.67
N ASP A 31 15.09 17.00 4.16
CA ASP A 31 15.47 17.17 2.74
C ASP A 31 14.68 16.29 1.77
N LEU A 32 14.21 15.13 2.23
CA LEU A 32 13.48 14.16 1.41
C LEU A 32 11.97 14.14 1.70
N PHE A 33 11.52 14.89 2.71
CA PHE A 33 10.10 15.03 3.01
C PHE A 33 9.39 15.82 1.93
N VAL A 34 8.31 15.25 1.42
CA VAL A 34 7.37 15.93 0.54
C VAL A 34 6.05 16.04 1.29
N THR A 35 5.53 17.26 1.39
CA THR A 35 4.24 17.52 2.04
C THR A 35 3.12 16.80 1.27
N PRO A 36 2.39 15.85 1.90
CA PRO A 36 1.21 15.26 1.29
C PRO A 36 0.13 16.31 1.08
N THR A 37 -0.67 16.16 0.03
CA THR A 37 -1.79 17.05 -0.33
C THR A 37 -2.82 17.22 0.78
N TYR A 38 -2.99 16.19 1.62
CA TYR A 38 -3.93 16.17 2.74
C TYR A 38 -3.36 16.70 4.06
N LEU A 39 -2.09 17.10 4.12
CA LEU A 39 -1.46 17.47 5.40
C LEU A 39 -2.20 18.63 6.07
N THR A 40 -2.65 19.62 5.31
CA THR A 40 -3.44 20.76 5.81
C THR A 40 -4.75 20.34 6.47
N LYS A 41 -5.40 19.28 5.97
CA LYS A 41 -6.59 18.68 6.61
C LYS A 41 -6.22 18.02 7.94
N LEU A 42 -5.05 17.41 8.02
CA LEU A 42 -4.55 16.74 9.22
C LEU A 42 -4.12 17.76 10.30
N GLU A 43 -3.61 18.91 9.90
CA GLU A 43 -3.21 20.05 10.76
C GLU A 43 -4.39 20.81 11.38
N ALA A 44 -5.64 20.51 11.00
CA ALA A 44 -6.83 21.15 11.58
C ALA A 44 -6.90 20.97 13.11
N ARG A 45 -7.53 21.89 13.86
CA ARG A 45 -7.57 21.78 15.34
C ARG A 45 -8.45 20.63 15.86
N ARG A 46 -9.44 20.20 15.07
CA ARG A 46 -10.35 19.08 15.41
C ARG A 46 -9.64 17.73 15.35
N PRO A 47 -10.16 16.68 16.01
CA PRO A 47 -9.63 15.34 15.85
C PRO A 47 -9.70 14.87 14.40
N CYS A 48 -8.70 14.10 13.96
CA CYS A 48 -8.64 13.55 12.61
C CYS A 48 -8.26 12.06 12.65
N ILE A 49 -8.86 11.26 11.78
CA ILE A 49 -8.50 9.86 11.52
C ILE A 49 -8.00 9.77 10.07
N LEU A 50 -6.70 9.50 9.92
CA LEU A 50 -6.00 9.28 8.67
C LEU A 50 -6.03 7.79 8.33
N VAL A 51 -6.82 7.44 7.32
CA VAL A 51 -7.05 6.07 6.88
C VAL A 51 -6.22 5.76 5.63
N GLY A 52 -5.59 4.58 5.61
CA GLY A 52 -4.90 4.10 4.42
C GLY A 52 -4.18 2.77 4.61
N GLY A 53 -3.82 2.11 3.50
CA GLY A 53 -3.12 0.83 3.52
C GLY A 53 -1.71 0.87 4.10
N ARG A 54 -1.06 -0.30 4.21
CA ARG A 54 0.32 -0.39 4.70
C ARG A 54 1.29 0.22 3.69
N GLY A 55 1.99 1.28 4.07
CA GLY A 55 2.99 1.93 3.19
C GLY A 55 2.50 3.15 2.41
N THR A 56 1.29 3.63 2.70
CA THR A 56 0.72 4.86 2.11
C THR A 56 1.28 6.17 2.70
N GLY A 57 2.18 6.10 3.70
CA GLY A 57 2.81 7.29 4.30
C GLY A 57 2.18 7.81 5.59
N LYS A 58 1.20 7.10 6.20
CA LYS A 58 0.56 7.50 7.48
C LYS A 58 1.55 7.86 8.58
N THR A 59 2.47 6.96 8.89
CA THR A 59 3.51 7.16 9.91
C THR A 59 4.36 8.39 9.61
N THR A 60 4.75 8.58 8.35
CA THR A 60 5.52 9.76 7.92
C THR A 60 4.73 11.05 8.09
N ALA A 61 3.44 11.04 7.76
CA ALA A 61 2.56 12.19 7.95
C ALA A 61 2.39 12.54 9.44
N LEU A 62 2.12 11.56 10.30
CA LEU A 62 2.01 11.78 11.75
C LEU A 62 3.34 12.21 12.37
N GLN A 63 4.46 11.61 11.94
CA GLN A 63 5.81 12.01 12.37
C GLN A 63 6.08 13.48 12.01
N SER A 64 5.61 13.95 10.85
CA SER A 64 5.78 15.35 10.44
C SER A 64 5.02 16.36 11.30
N LEU A 65 4.04 15.91 12.09
CA LEU A 65 3.32 16.74 13.06
C LEU A 65 4.07 16.85 14.39
N LYS A 66 5.06 16.00 14.65
CA LYS A 66 5.84 16.04 15.89
C LYS A 66 6.53 17.40 16.02
N PHE A 67 6.58 17.96 17.23
CA PHE A 67 7.02 19.33 17.48
C PHE A 67 8.39 19.68 16.87
N ASP A 68 9.35 18.76 16.91
CA ASP A 68 10.71 18.92 16.39
C ASP A 68 10.76 18.76 14.87
N ALA A 69 10.14 17.71 14.34
CA ALA A 69 10.04 17.47 12.90
C ALA A 69 9.27 18.57 12.16
N CYS A 70 8.24 19.14 12.79
CA CYS A 70 7.50 20.28 12.28
C CYS A 70 8.43 21.51 12.18
N LEU A 71 9.19 21.82 13.23
CA LEU A 71 10.13 22.94 13.21
C LEU A 71 11.24 22.75 12.15
N GLU A 72 11.77 21.55 11.98
CA GLU A 72 12.74 21.24 10.91
C GLU A 72 12.14 21.54 9.52
N ARG A 73 10.89 21.12 9.29
CA ARG A 73 10.19 21.37 8.03
C ARG A 73 9.94 22.85 7.78
N LEU A 74 9.52 23.59 8.82
CA LEU A 74 9.33 25.05 8.73
C LEU A 74 10.65 25.75 8.37
N LYS A 75 11.76 25.40 9.04
CA LYS A 75 13.09 25.93 8.74
C LYS A 75 13.54 25.64 7.32
N ALA A 76 13.26 24.45 6.78
CA ALA A 76 13.56 24.09 5.40
C ALA A 76 12.81 24.98 4.38
N SER A 77 11.63 25.49 4.75
CA SER A 77 10.87 26.49 3.97
C SER A 77 11.19 27.96 4.31
N GLY A 78 12.21 28.23 5.13
CA GLY A 78 12.60 29.59 5.54
C GLY A 78 11.74 30.20 6.65
N GLN A 79 10.93 29.39 7.34
CA GLN A 79 10.11 29.78 8.49
C GLN A 79 10.81 29.46 9.82
N SER A 80 10.20 29.88 10.93
CA SER A 80 10.78 29.86 12.28
C SER A 80 9.86 29.18 13.30
N PHE A 81 10.31 29.09 14.55
CA PHE A 81 9.49 28.61 15.68
C PHE A 81 8.24 29.47 15.93
N GLY A 82 8.25 30.75 15.52
CA GLY A 82 7.09 31.63 15.62
C GLY A 82 5.95 31.21 14.70
N ASP A 83 6.27 30.54 13.58
CA ASP A 83 5.31 30.11 12.56
C ASP A 83 4.67 28.75 12.87
N GLN A 84 5.11 28.10 13.95
CA GLN A 84 4.61 26.79 14.34
C GLN A 84 3.26 26.90 15.08
N GLU A 85 2.17 26.56 14.41
CA GLU A 85 0.80 26.74 14.92
C GLU A 85 0.33 25.67 15.92
N TYR A 86 1.04 24.56 16.01
CA TYR A 86 0.69 23.42 16.87
C TYR A 86 1.93 22.65 17.34
N PHE A 87 1.77 21.87 18.40
CA PHE A 87 2.81 20.98 18.93
C PHE A 87 2.30 19.54 18.97
N GLY A 88 2.76 18.70 18.06
CA GLY A 88 2.43 17.28 18.08
C GLY A 88 3.42 16.43 18.86
N PHE A 89 2.95 15.35 19.43
CA PHE A 89 3.76 14.23 19.89
C PHE A 89 3.20 12.91 19.37
N LEU A 90 4.03 11.88 19.26
CA LEU A 90 3.68 10.63 18.58
C LEU A 90 3.75 9.43 19.53
N ILE A 91 2.65 8.70 19.63
CA ILE A 91 2.56 7.40 20.28
C ILE A 91 2.31 6.35 19.21
N ARG A 92 3.24 5.40 19.07
CA ARG A 92 3.04 4.24 18.20
C ARG A 92 2.56 3.04 19.02
N ILE A 93 1.38 2.51 18.68
CA ILE A 93 0.79 1.38 19.40
C ILE A 93 1.56 0.10 19.08
N ASN A 94 2.21 -0.48 20.09
CA ASN A 94 2.90 -1.76 19.96
C ASN A 94 1.93 -2.92 20.21
N LYS A 95 1.66 -3.73 19.17
CA LYS A 95 0.76 -4.90 19.22
C LYS A 95 1.07 -5.85 20.39
N ASN A 96 2.34 -6.17 20.63
CA ASN A 96 2.72 -7.12 21.69
C ASN A 96 2.41 -6.56 23.07
N ARG A 97 2.67 -5.27 23.31
CA ARG A 97 2.41 -4.63 24.61
C ARG A 97 0.92 -4.51 24.89
N VAL A 98 0.14 -3.99 23.94
CA VAL A 98 -1.30 -3.78 24.17
C VAL A 98 -2.07 -5.09 24.26
N ARG A 99 -1.60 -6.12 23.56
CA ARG A 99 -2.12 -7.48 23.74
C ARG A 99 -1.76 -8.07 25.10
N SER A 100 -0.82 -7.56 25.88
CA SER A 100 -0.59 -8.09 27.24
C SER A 100 -1.67 -7.68 28.25
N PHE A 101 -2.51 -6.68 27.93
CA PHE A 101 -3.60 -6.22 28.80
C PHE A 101 -4.86 -7.09 28.61
N HIS A 102 -4.70 -8.40 28.80
CA HIS A 102 -5.81 -9.36 28.85
C HIS A 102 -5.39 -10.55 29.73
N GLY A 103 -6.35 -11.22 30.35
CA GLY A 103 -6.07 -12.40 31.15
C GLY A 103 -7.33 -12.93 31.83
N ARG A 104 -7.24 -14.17 32.35
CA ARG A 104 -8.32 -14.82 33.11
C ARG A 104 -8.45 -14.33 34.55
N ASP A 105 -7.59 -13.40 34.96
CA ASP A 105 -7.68 -12.81 36.29
C ASP A 105 -8.79 -11.77 36.31
N GLU A 106 -9.98 -12.20 36.75
CA GLU A 106 -11.16 -11.35 36.89
C GLU A 106 -10.99 -10.25 37.95
N ALA A 107 -9.94 -10.32 38.78
CA ALA A 107 -9.66 -9.30 39.79
C ALA A 107 -9.03 -8.04 39.18
N LEU A 108 -8.42 -8.13 37.99
CA LEU A 108 -7.82 -6.98 37.32
C LEU A 108 -8.80 -6.31 36.34
N ASP A 109 -9.00 -5.01 36.54
CA ASP A 109 -9.68 -4.16 35.57
C ASP A 109 -8.71 -3.77 34.44
N TRP A 110 -8.60 -4.63 33.43
CA TRP A 110 -7.72 -4.43 32.27
C TRP A 110 -7.93 -3.09 31.57
N GLY A 111 -9.16 -2.55 31.60
CA GLY A 111 -9.48 -1.23 31.07
C GLY A 111 -8.75 -0.12 31.82
N LYS A 112 -8.76 -0.14 33.15
CA LYS A 112 -8.02 0.82 33.99
C LYS A 112 -6.51 0.68 33.81
N TYR A 113 -5.98 -0.54 33.77
CA TYR A 113 -4.55 -0.78 33.55
C TYR A 113 -4.09 -0.26 32.19
N PHE A 114 -4.86 -0.50 31.12
CA PHE A 114 -4.55 0.02 29.80
C PHE A 114 -4.66 1.55 29.75
N SER A 115 -5.71 2.14 30.35
CA SER A 115 -5.89 3.60 30.40
C SER A 115 -4.70 4.27 31.10
N HIS A 116 -4.28 3.73 32.24
CA HIS A 116 -3.11 4.19 32.96
C HIS A 116 -1.81 4.02 32.16
N TYR A 117 -1.65 2.90 31.45
CA TYR A 117 -0.52 2.69 30.54
C TYR A 117 -0.46 3.76 29.45
N PHE A 118 -1.59 4.06 28.82
CA PHE A 118 -1.66 5.08 27.77
C PHE A 118 -1.35 6.48 28.32
N ASN A 119 -1.87 6.82 29.52
CA ASN A 119 -1.55 8.06 30.21
C ASN A 119 -0.03 8.20 30.44
N LEU A 120 0.63 7.15 30.92
CA LEU A 120 2.09 7.15 31.10
C LEU A 120 2.84 7.40 29.77
N LEU A 121 2.42 6.75 28.67
CA LEU A 121 3.04 6.99 27.36
C LEU A 121 2.89 8.43 26.91
N ALA A 122 1.68 8.99 26.98
CA ALA A 122 1.41 10.36 26.56
C ALA A 122 2.15 11.38 27.44
N CYS A 123 2.16 11.20 28.76
CA CYS A 123 2.85 12.11 29.66
C CYS A 123 4.39 12.03 29.53
N ALA A 124 4.97 10.89 29.14
CA ALA A 124 6.40 10.81 28.81
C ALA A 124 6.76 11.68 27.59
N GLU A 125 5.92 11.65 26.57
CA GLU A 125 6.08 12.49 25.37
C GLU A 125 5.83 13.97 25.68
N LEU A 126 4.81 14.30 26.49
CA LEU A 126 4.56 15.66 26.95
C LEU A 126 5.72 16.20 27.81
N ALA A 127 6.35 15.38 28.65
CA ALA A 127 7.55 15.78 29.39
C ALA A 127 8.71 16.11 28.44
N SER A 128 8.83 15.37 27.32
CA SER A 128 9.84 15.64 26.29
C SER A 128 9.54 16.93 25.52
N LEU A 129 8.27 17.16 25.14
CA LEU A 129 7.80 18.42 24.57
C LEU A 129 8.05 19.60 25.51
N THR A 130 7.79 19.43 26.80
CA THR A 130 8.01 20.45 27.83
C THR A 130 9.47 20.87 27.87
N ASN A 131 10.41 19.92 27.92
CA ASN A 131 11.83 20.22 27.92
C ASN A 131 12.22 21.03 26.67
N TRP A 132 11.75 20.60 25.49
CA TRP A 132 12.03 21.29 24.23
C TRP A 132 11.43 22.70 24.18
N LEU A 133 10.18 22.90 24.63
CA LEU A 133 9.54 24.24 24.66
C LEU A 133 10.27 25.20 25.59
N GLN A 134 10.77 24.71 26.72
CA GLN A 134 11.58 25.50 27.65
C GLN A 134 12.91 25.97 27.03
N GLU A 135 13.51 25.15 26.16
CA GLU A 135 14.70 25.51 25.39
C GLU A 135 14.39 26.56 24.30
N GLN A 136 13.26 26.43 23.59
CA GLN A 136 12.89 27.36 22.52
C GLN A 136 12.39 28.72 23.03
N SER A 137 11.61 28.75 24.12
CA SER A 137 10.91 29.95 24.58
C SER A 137 11.59 30.67 25.75
N GLY A 138 12.50 29.99 26.46
CA GLY A 138 13.06 30.47 27.73
C GLY A 138 12.08 30.47 28.91
N LYS A 139 10.78 30.21 28.68
CA LYS A 139 9.78 30.04 29.75
C LYS A 139 10.05 28.73 30.51
N ARG A 140 9.43 28.58 31.69
CA ARG A 140 9.60 27.42 32.56
C ARG A 140 8.25 26.97 33.11
N ILE A 141 8.05 25.66 33.20
CA ILE A 141 6.96 25.07 33.98
C ILE A 141 7.34 25.10 35.46
N SER A 142 6.36 25.29 36.35
CA SER A 142 6.58 25.34 37.79
C SER A 142 6.83 23.94 38.37
N SER A 143 7.65 23.86 39.42
CA SER A 143 7.88 22.60 40.15
C SER A 143 6.59 22.03 40.74
N GLU A 144 5.68 22.90 41.16
CA GLU A 144 4.39 22.53 41.74
C GLU A 144 3.50 21.85 40.69
N ALA A 145 3.49 22.36 39.45
CA ALA A 145 2.75 21.72 38.36
C ALA A 145 3.35 20.35 38.01
N ILE A 146 4.68 20.24 37.96
CA ILE A 146 5.36 18.95 37.72
C ILE A 146 5.02 17.92 38.81
N GLN A 147 5.01 18.33 40.08
CA GLN A 147 4.61 17.46 41.19
C GLN A 147 3.13 17.07 41.11
N ALA A 148 2.23 18.00 40.80
CA ALA A 148 0.80 17.71 40.64
C ALA A 148 0.55 16.68 39.53
N ILE A 149 1.22 16.81 38.38
CA ILE A 149 1.14 15.85 37.28
C ILE A 149 1.66 14.47 37.73
N ALA A 150 2.76 14.42 38.47
CA ALA A 150 3.30 13.16 38.99
C ALA A 150 2.29 12.46 39.92
N VAL A 151 1.64 13.21 40.80
CA VAL A 151 0.59 12.70 41.69
C VAL A 151 -0.62 12.20 40.91
N ASP A 152 -1.10 12.94 39.90
CA ASP A 152 -2.24 12.51 39.07
C ASP A 152 -1.93 11.24 38.26
N LEU A 153 -0.65 11.04 37.91
CA LEU A 153 -0.13 9.79 37.35
C LEU A 153 0.04 8.66 38.36
N GLY A 154 -0.30 8.84 39.64
CA GLY A 154 -0.11 7.83 40.68
C GLY A 154 1.34 7.65 41.13
N ILE A 155 2.23 8.61 40.83
CA ILE A 155 3.64 8.60 41.23
C ILE A 155 3.80 9.36 42.55
N LEU A 156 3.30 8.77 43.64
CA LEU A 156 3.17 9.45 44.93
C LEU A 156 4.51 9.84 45.58
N ASP A 157 5.56 9.05 45.38
CA ASP A 157 6.89 9.29 45.96
C ASP A 157 7.80 10.13 45.06
N PHE A 158 7.23 10.94 44.14
CA PHE A 158 8.00 11.75 43.23
C PHE A 158 8.63 12.97 43.93
N SER A 159 9.96 13.04 43.94
CA SER A 159 10.73 14.14 44.56
C SER A 159 11.46 15.03 43.55
N GLY A 160 11.25 14.81 42.25
CA GLY A 160 11.84 15.64 41.19
C GLY A 160 11.18 17.01 41.07
N ALA A 161 11.82 17.91 40.33
CA ALA A 161 11.33 19.28 40.13
C ALA A 161 11.27 19.70 38.66
N SER A 162 11.69 18.84 37.74
CA SER A 162 11.80 19.15 36.32
C SER A 162 11.08 18.12 35.44
N ALA A 163 10.74 18.54 34.22
CA ALA A 163 10.17 17.64 33.22
C ALA A 163 11.08 16.43 32.87
N PRO A 164 12.42 16.58 32.78
CA PRO A 164 13.33 15.44 32.69
C PRO A 164 13.22 14.45 33.86
N ASP A 165 13.15 14.93 35.10
CA ASP A 165 12.98 14.06 36.29
C ASP A 165 11.66 13.28 36.21
N LEU A 166 10.58 13.97 35.84
CA LEU A 166 9.27 13.37 35.66
C LEU A 166 9.30 12.29 34.57
N ASN A 167 9.97 12.53 33.44
CA ASN A 167 10.11 11.55 32.37
C ASN A 167 10.84 10.28 32.85
N VAL A 168 11.90 10.43 33.66
CA VAL A 168 12.59 9.27 34.28
C VAL A 168 11.64 8.50 35.20
N ALA A 169 10.87 9.20 36.04
CA ALA A 169 9.89 8.58 36.93
C ALA A 169 8.78 7.83 36.16
N ILE A 170 8.26 8.43 35.08
CA ILE A 170 7.27 7.81 34.21
C ILE A 170 7.83 6.55 33.54
N LYS A 171 9.06 6.57 33.03
CA LYS A 171 9.71 5.38 32.44
C LYS A 171 9.83 4.24 33.45
N ASN A 172 10.19 4.56 34.69
CA ASN A 172 10.24 3.57 35.77
C ASN A 172 8.85 2.98 36.06
N GLN A 173 7.80 3.81 36.05
CA GLN A 173 6.42 3.34 36.23
C GLN A 173 5.91 2.49 35.07
N ILE A 174 6.27 2.83 33.82
CA ILE A 174 5.97 1.96 32.66
C ILE A 174 6.59 0.57 32.85
N SER A 175 7.85 0.49 33.30
CA SER A 175 8.51 -0.79 33.58
C SER A 175 7.81 -1.57 34.70
N LYS A 176 7.43 -0.90 35.81
CA LYS A 176 6.67 -1.53 36.90
C LYS A 176 5.32 -2.05 36.42
N LEU A 177 4.60 -1.25 35.64
CA LEU A 177 3.30 -1.63 35.06
C LEU A 177 3.42 -2.84 34.14
N GLN A 178 4.44 -2.89 33.29
CA GLN A 178 4.70 -4.04 32.43
C GLN A 178 4.99 -5.31 33.24
N LEU A 179 5.76 -5.21 34.33
CA LEU A 179 6.01 -6.33 35.23
C LEU A 179 4.73 -6.80 35.92
N LYS A 180 3.86 -5.90 36.37
CA LYS A 180 2.57 -6.24 36.99
C LYS A 180 1.59 -6.87 35.99
N VAL A 181 1.49 -6.32 34.78
CA VAL A 181 0.65 -6.87 33.70
C VAL A 181 1.11 -8.27 33.32
N ASN A 182 2.43 -8.50 33.23
CA ASN A 182 2.98 -9.83 32.93
C ASN A 182 2.91 -10.81 34.11
N ASN A 183 2.83 -10.29 35.34
CA ASN A 183 2.72 -11.09 36.56
C ASN A 183 1.54 -10.59 37.42
N PRO A 184 0.28 -10.87 37.03
CA PRO A 184 -0.91 -10.34 37.70
C PRO A 184 -0.93 -10.60 39.22
N ASN A 185 -0.49 -11.79 39.62
CA ASN A 185 -0.44 -12.24 41.01
C ASN A 185 0.74 -11.67 41.83
N SER A 186 1.61 -10.84 41.23
CA SER A 186 2.71 -10.21 41.95
C SER A 186 2.19 -9.23 43.01
N SER A 187 2.92 -9.11 44.12
CA SER A 187 2.67 -8.12 45.18
C SER A 187 3.10 -6.70 44.78
N LEU A 188 3.35 -6.45 43.49
CA LEU A 188 3.66 -5.11 42.98
C LEU A 188 2.38 -4.26 43.05
N GLU A 189 2.39 -3.27 43.94
CA GLU A 189 1.34 -2.27 44.03
C GLU A 189 1.54 -1.18 42.97
N ILE A 190 0.47 -0.84 42.27
CA ILE A 190 0.43 0.23 41.28
C ILE A 190 -0.80 1.07 41.54
N VAL A 191 -0.58 2.37 41.72
CA VAL A 191 -1.65 3.35 41.80
C VAL A 191 -2.02 3.75 40.36
N LEU A 192 -3.23 3.40 39.94
CA LEU A 192 -3.72 3.68 38.59
C LEU A 192 -4.30 5.09 38.52
N SER A 193 -3.94 5.82 37.48
CA SER A 193 -4.53 7.13 37.19
C SER A 193 -5.91 7.00 36.53
N MET A 194 -6.73 8.05 36.68
CA MET A 194 -7.99 8.16 35.94
C MET A 194 -7.71 8.28 34.45
N ALA A 195 -8.58 7.70 33.62
CA ALA A 195 -8.47 7.75 32.16
C ALA A 195 -8.42 9.22 31.67
N GLU A 196 -7.46 9.53 30.78
CA GLU A 196 -7.20 10.85 30.17
C GLU A 196 -6.78 12.00 31.12
N SER A 197 -7.24 12.01 32.38
CA SER A 197 -6.99 13.10 33.36
C SER A 197 -5.54 13.60 33.41
N PRO A 198 -4.50 12.73 33.51
CA PRO A 198 -3.13 13.23 33.59
C PRO A 198 -2.64 13.90 32.30
N ILE A 199 -3.15 13.46 31.15
CA ILE A 199 -2.83 14.05 29.85
C ILE A 199 -3.41 15.47 29.79
N ARG A 200 -4.68 15.61 30.20
CA ARG A 200 -5.38 16.89 30.28
C ARG A 200 -4.70 17.85 31.24
N MET A 201 -4.43 17.40 32.47
CA MET A 201 -3.74 18.19 33.49
C MET A 201 -2.39 18.71 33.00
N PHE A 202 -1.62 17.86 32.32
CA PHE A 202 -0.32 18.24 31.75
C PHE A 202 -0.49 19.29 30.65
N ALA A 203 -1.44 19.10 29.73
CA ALA A 203 -1.71 20.04 28.65
C ALA A 203 -2.17 21.42 29.20
N ASP A 204 -3.03 21.43 30.21
CA ASP A 204 -3.50 22.66 30.87
C ASP A 204 -2.34 23.35 31.64
N ALA A 205 -1.42 22.59 32.24
CA ALA A 205 -0.23 23.15 32.90
C ALA A 205 0.75 23.81 31.90
N LEU A 206 0.88 23.26 30.68
CA LEU A 206 1.64 23.88 29.60
C LEU A 206 1.00 25.19 29.11
N GLU A 207 -0.33 25.25 29.07
CA GLU A 207 -1.06 26.47 28.73
C GLU A 207 -0.93 27.52 29.84
N ALA A 208 -1.13 27.15 31.10
CA ALA A 208 -1.03 28.05 32.25
C ALA A 208 0.38 28.63 32.44
N SER A 209 1.42 27.88 32.10
CA SER A 209 2.82 28.37 32.10
C SER A 209 3.18 29.21 30.88
N GLY A 210 2.26 29.34 29.91
CA GLY A 210 2.49 30.04 28.65
C GLY A 210 3.47 29.32 27.72
N LEU A 211 3.81 28.05 27.98
CA LEU A 211 4.68 27.24 27.14
C LEU A 211 4.00 26.83 25.82
N SER A 212 2.70 26.55 25.84
CA SER A 212 1.94 26.25 24.62
C SER A 212 1.56 27.50 23.83
N ASP A 213 1.55 28.69 24.45
CA ASP A 213 1.29 29.98 23.81
C ASP A 213 -0.02 30.00 22.97
N GLY A 214 -1.07 29.33 23.46
CA GLY A 214 -2.37 29.22 22.78
C GLY A 214 -2.40 28.27 21.57
N ARG A 215 -1.31 27.56 21.30
CA ARG A 215 -1.19 26.58 20.21
C ARG A 215 -1.77 25.25 20.63
N THR A 216 -2.38 24.54 19.69
CA THR A 216 -2.99 23.23 19.96
C THR A 216 -1.91 22.16 20.13
N ILE A 217 -2.12 21.24 21.09
CA ILE A 217 -1.29 20.08 21.34
C ILE A 217 -1.93 18.87 20.66
N PHE A 218 -1.22 18.25 19.71
CA PHE A 218 -1.69 17.05 19.00
C PHE A 218 -1.13 15.78 19.62
N CYS A 219 -2.01 14.95 20.17
CA CYS A 219 -1.71 13.55 20.48
C CYS A 219 -1.85 12.71 19.21
N CYS A 220 -0.74 12.44 18.54
CA CYS A 220 -0.71 11.60 17.35
C CYS A 220 -0.59 10.12 17.76
N ILE A 221 -1.51 9.27 17.30
CA ILE A 221 -1.53 7.84 17.62
C ILE A 221 -1.41 7.06 16.31
N ASP A 222 -0.33 6.31 16.14
CA ASP A 222 -0.09 5.47 14.96
C ASP A 222 -0.31 3.97 15.27
N GLU A 223 -0.61 3.20 14.22
CA GLU A 223 -0.99 1.78 14.29
C GLU A 223 -2.20 1.50 15.20
N TYR A 224 -3.23 2.36 15.12
CA TYR A 224 -4.44 2.25 15.94
C TYR A 224 -5.16 0.90 15.78
N GLU A 225 -5.00 0.23 14.64
CA GLU A 225 -5.53 -1.11 14.39
C GLU A 225 -4.99 -2.19 15.34
N ASN A 226 -3.86 -1.96 16.02
CA ASN A 226 -3.25 -2.91 16.95
C ASN A 226 -4.00 -3.02 18.28
N LEU A 227 -4.79 -2.00 18.65
CA LEU A 227 -5.59 -1.98 19.88
C LEU A 227 -6.67 -3.06 19.85
N LEU A 228 -7.01 -3.61 21.01
CA LEU A 228 -8.20 -4.46 21.18
C LEU A 228 -9.48 -3.60 21.15
N ASP A 229 -10.63 -4.21 20.89
CA ASP A 229 -11.88 -3.45 20.67
C ASP A 229 -12.31 -2.65 21.91
N TYR A 230 -12.09 -3.17 23.12
CA TYR A 230 -12.33 -2.41 24.36
C TYR A 230 -11.31 -1.26 24.55
N GLN A 231 -10.08 -1.43 24.05
CA GLN A 231 -9.05 -0.39 24.10
C GLN A 231 -9.33 0.73 23.10
N GLN A 232 -9.85 0.38 21.92
CA GLN A 232 -10.40 1.37 20.98
C GLN A 232 -11.54 2.14 21.63
N ALA A 233 -12.46 1.49 22.37
CA ALA A 233 -13.54 2.19 23.07
C ALA A 233 -13.03 3.23 24.09
N ILE A 234 -11.98 2.90 24.84
CA ILE A 234 -11.32 3.84 25.76
C ILE A 234 -10.80 5.06 25.00
N LEU A 235 -10.00 4.86 23.96
CA LEU A 235 -9.41 5.99 23.22
C LEU A 235 -10.44 6.75 22.36
N ASN A 236 -11.50 6.10 21.88
CA ASN A 236 -12.63 6.76 21.22
C ASN A 236 -13.31 7.76 22.16
N THR A 237 -13.40 7.43 23.45
CA THR A 237 -13.91 8.35 24.49
C THR A 237 -13.02 9.60 24.57
N TYR A 238 -11.70 9.43 24.49
CA TYR A 238 -10.76 10.56 24.53
C TYR A 238 -10.91 11.45 23.29
N ILE A 239 -11.01 10.83 22.11
CA ILE A 239 -11.22 11.53 20.84
C ILE A 239 -12.53 12.31 20.87
N LYS A 240 -13.61 11.70 21.36
CA LYS A 240 -14.94 12.32 21.39
C LYS A 240 -15.01 13.54 22.31
N HIS A 241 -14.34 13.49 23.46
CA HIS A 241 -14.33 14.59 24.42
C HIS A 241 -13.13 15.54 24.25
N ALA A 242 -12.40 15.42 23.14
CA ALA A 242 -11.25 16.26 22.85
C ALA A 242 -11.66 17.74 22.78
N ALA A 243 -10.95 18.56 23.54
CA ALA A 243 -11.15 20.00 23.58
C ALA A 243 -9.79 20.71 23.76
N PRO A 244 -9.64 21.96 23.27
CA PRO A 244 -8.44 22.75 23.47
C PRO A 244 -7.98 22.75 24.95
N PRO A 245 -6.67 22.67 25.20
CA PRO A 245 -5.58 22.72 24.21
C PRO A 245 -5.28 21.38 23.52
N LEU A 246 -5.98 20.28 23.82
CA LEU A 246 -5.69 18.93 23.33
C LEU A 246 -6.53 18.51 22.11
N SER A 247 -5.91 17.80 21.16
CA SER A 247 -6.58 17.19 20.01
C SER A 247 -5.88 15.90 19.57
N TYR A 248 -6.58 15.00 18.88
CA TYR A 248 -6.09 13.66 18.54
C TYR A 248 -5.94 13.45 17.03
N LYS A 249 -4.82 12.86 16.61
CA LYS A 249 -4.50 12.56 15.21
C LYS A 249 -4.21 11.07 15.06
N ILE A 250 -5.13 10.32 14.48
CA ILE A 250 -5.09 8.86 14.48
C ILE A 250 -4.66 8.35 13.11
N GLY A 251 -3.64 7.50 13.05
CA GLY A 251 -3.27 6.74 11.87
C GLY A 251 -3.81 5.32 11.98
N VAL A 252 -4.63 4.91 11.01
CA VAL A 252 -5.27 3.59 11.03
C VAL A 252 -5.25 2.94 9.65
N ARG A 253 -5.18 1.61 9.61
CA ARG A 253 -5.40 0.87 8.36
C ARG A 253 -6.85 0.95 7.91
N LYS A 254 -7.10 0.71 6.62
CA LYS A 254 -8.45 0.46 6.11
C LYS A 254 -9.08 -0.69 6.92
N ASN A 255 -10.31 -0.50 7.38
CA ASN A 255 -11.03 -1.41 8.30
C ASN A 255 -10.37 -1.63 9.68
N GLY A 256 -9.39 -0.80 10.06
CA GLY A 256 -8.68 -0.92 11.34
C GLY A 256 -9.40 -0.29 12.54
N LEU A 257 -10.33 0.63 12.29
CA LEU A 257 -11.27 1.14 13.30
C LEU A 257 -12.44 0.15 13.41
N ARG A 258 -12.24 -0.91 14.20
CA ARG A 258 -13.20 -2.03 14.31
C ARG A 258 -14.32 -1.73 15.29
N ASN A 259 -14.04 -0.91 16.30
CA ASN A 259 -15.02 -0.48 17.28
C ASN A 259 -15.19 1.04 17.24
N ARG A 260 -16.44 1.50 17.08
CA ARG A 260 -16.81 2.92 17.14
C ARG A 260 -17.44 3.31 18.48
N GLN A 261 -17.70 2.37 19.40
CA GLN A 261 -18.24 2.69 20.71
C GLN A 261 -17.26 3.51 21.54
N THR A 262 -17.79 4.32 22.45
CA THR A 262 -17.02 4.88 23.58
C THR A 262 -17.11 3.92 24.78
N LEU A 263 -16.59 4.33 25.94
CA LEU A 263 -16.79 3.58 27.19
C LEU A 263 -18.28 3.47 27.58
N ASP A 264 -19.09 4.44 27.18
CA ASP A 264 -20.54 4.28 27.18
C ASP A 264 -20.94 3.53 25.91
N GLY A 265 -21.31 2.25 26.06
CA GLY A 265 -21.66 1.39 24.92
C GLY A 265 -22.87 1.85 24.11
N GLN A 266 -23.65 2.83 24.61
CA GLN A 266 -24.74 3.48 23.88
C GLN A 266 -24.27 4.67 23.02
N ASP A 267 -23.06 5.17 23.28
CA ASP A 267 -22.48 6.30 22.60
C ASP A 267 -21.42 5.86 21.57
N LEU A 268 -21.46 6.51 20.40
CA LEU A 268 -20.64 6.14 19.24
C LEU A 268 -19.84 7.35 18.77
N LEU A 269 -18.59 7.09 18.39
CA LEU A 269 -17.73 8.02 17.66
C LEU A 269 -18.25 8.18 16.22
N LYS A 270 -18.58 9.40 15.82
CA LYS A 270 -19.18 9.72 14.53
C LYS A 270 -18.36 10.75 13.74
N THR A 271 -18.29 10.54 12.44
CA THR A 271 -17.82 11.54 11.46
C THR A 271 -19.04 12.20 10.81
N PRO A 272 -19.05 13.53 10.56
CA PRO A 272 -17.95 14.48 10.76
C PRO A 272 -17.95 15.20 12.11
N ASP A 273 -18.88 14.89 13.03
CA ASP A 273 -19.10 15.68 14.26
C ASP A 273 -17.96 15.54 15.28
N ASP A 274 -17.51 14.31 15.55
CA ASP A 274 -16.47 14.04 16.57
C ASP A 274 -15.05 14.07 15.96
N TYR A 275 -14.88 13.69 14.69
CA TYR A 275 -13.59 13.67 14.01
C TYR A 275 -13.71 13.90 12.49
N TYR A 276 -12.61 14.29 11.83
CA TYR A 276 -12.50 14.30 10.36
C TYR A 276 -11.85 13.03 9.85
N GLU A 277 -12.48 12.35 8.91
CA GLU A 277 -11.89 11.19 8.24
C GLU A 277 -11.15 11.64 6.97
N ILE A 278 -9.89 11.21 6.83
CA ILE A 278 -9.03 11.51 5.69
C ILE A 278 -8.62 10.18 5.06
N GLU A 279 -9.23 9.83 3.94
CA GLU A 279 -8.87 8.63 3.16
C GLU A 279 -7.75 8.98 2.19
N ILE A 280 -6.52 8.49 2.44
CA ILE A 280 -5.34 8.83 1.60
C ILE A 280 -5.58 8.52 0.12
N ALA A 281 -6.37 7.49 -0.18
CA ALA A 281 -6.70 7.10 -1.55
C ALA A 281 -7.40 8.23 -2.33
N ASP A 282 -8.13 9.11 -1.66
CA ASP A 282 -8.93 10.19 -2.27
C ASP A 282 -8.12 11.48 -2.47
N GLU A 283 -6.89 11.54 -1.97
CA GLU A 283 -6.13 12.79 -1.83
C GLU A 283 -5.15 13.06 -2.99
N GLY A 284 -5.17 12.23 -4.03
CA GLY A 284 -4.34 12.41 -5.23
C GLY A 284 -2.92 11.87 -5.10
N PHE A 285 -2.76 10.57 -5.34
CA PHE A 285 -1.48 9.87 -5.23
C PHE A 285 -0.44 10.27 -6.29
N GLU A 286 -0.85 10.44 -7.55
CA GLU A 286 0.10 10.59 -8.66
C GLU A 286 0.99 11.83 -8.51
N TYR A 287 0.39 12.97 -8.18
CA TYR A 287 1.14 14.21 -7.97
C TYR A 287 2.14 14.05 -6.83
N PHE A 288 1.68 13.53 -5.68
CA PHE A 288 2.53 13.30 -4.51
C PHE A 288 3.71 12.37 -4.84
N ALA A 289 3.44 11.21 -5.46
CA ALA A 289 4.48 10.25 -5.81
C ALA A 289 5.52 10.82 -6.78
N LYS A 290 5.10 11.61 -7.77
CA LYS A 290 6.02 12.30 -8.69
C LYS A 290 6.91 13.31 -7.96
N GLN A 291 6.37 14.07 -7.01
CA GLN A 291 7.17 14.99 -6.20
C GLN A 291 8.20 14.24 -5.34
N VAL A 292 7.79 13.13 -4.70
CA VAL A 292 8.67 12.26 -3.91
C VAL A 292 9.84 11.73 -4.76
N ALA A 293 9.59 11.29 -5.99
CA ALA A 293 10.63 10.86 -6.91
C ALA A 293 11.50 12.03 -7.40
N SER A 294 10.90 13.19 -7.70
CA SER A 294 11.62 14.36 -8.19
C SER A 294 12.65 14.88 -7.17
N VAL A 295 12.27 14.96 -5.89
CA VAL A 295 13.18 15.33 -4.80
C VAL A 295 14.35 14.35 -4.68
N ARG A 296 14.09 13.05 -4.83
CA ARG A 296 15.14 12.01 -4.82
C ARG A 296 16.08 12.09 -6.01
N LEU A 297 15.55 12.33 -7.22
CA LEU A 297 16.38 12.53 -8.41
C LEU A 297 17.23 13.81 -8.28
N LYS A 298 16.67 14.89 -7.74
CA LYS A 298 17.41 16.13 -7.44
C LYS A 298 18.53 15.86 -6.43
N ALA A 299 18.25 15.14 -5.36
CA ALA A 299 19.25 14.74 -4.36
C ALA A 299 20.34 13.85 -4.98
N ALA A 300 19.98 12.93 -5.87
CA ALA A 300 20.94 12.09 -6.58
C ALA A 300 21.89 12.94 -7.45
N ARG A 301 21.37 13.92 -8.19
CA ARG A 301 22.18 14.86 -8.98
C ARG A 301 23.10 15.72 -8.10
N ALA A 302 22.61 16.19 -6.97
CA ALA A 302 23.44 16.93 -5.99
C ALA A 302 24.60 16.09 -5.45
N ASN A 303 24.48 14.75 -5.49
CA ASN A 303 25.53 13.79 -5.14
C ASN A 303 26.28 13.23 -6.36
N ASN A 304 26.28 13.96 -7.49
CA ASN A 304 26.99 13.60 -8.73
C ASN A 304 26.57 12.25 -9.36
N VAL A 305 25.33 11.81 -9.14
CA VAL A 305 24.75 10.68 -9.87
C VAL A 305 24.11 11.22 -11.16
N PRO A 306 24.56 10.79 -12.37
CA PRO A 306 24.03 11.33 -13.61
C PRO A 306 22.69 10.66 -13.94
N VAL A 307 21.60 11.31 -13.53
CA VAL A 307 20.21 10.90 -13.81
C VAL A 307 19.44 12.07 -14.44
N PRO A 308 18.40 11.81 -15.25
CA PRO A 308 17.54 12.85 -15.82
C PRO A 308 16.81 13.70 -14.77
N ASP A 309 16.35 14.87 -15.19
CA ASP A 309 15.56 15.76 -14.34
C ASP A 309 14.15 15.23 -14.08
N LYS A 310 13.52 14.66 -15.12
CA LYS A 310 12.13 14.20 -15.06
C LYS A 310 12.06 12.69 -14.85
N LEU A 311 11.09 12.27 -14.05
CA LEU A 311 10.80 10.85 -13.84
C LEU A 311 10.43 10.12 -15.14
N SER A 312 9.68 10.78 -16.04
CA SER A 312 9.32 10.22 -17.36
C SER A 312 10.52 9.98 -18.28
N GLU A 313 11.62 10.69 -18.07
CA GLU A 313 12.88 10.49 -18.80
C GLU A 313 13.74 9.43 -18.11
N PHE A 314 13.65 9.33 -16.79
CA PHE A 314 14.34 8.31 -15.99
C PHE A 314 13.74 6.90 -16.17
N LEU A 315 12.42 6.80 -16.29
CA LEU A 315 11.70 5.54 -16.53
C LEU A 315 11.27 5.46 -18.00
N GLN A 316 12.06 4.77 -18.83
CA GLN A 316 11.76 4.62 -20.25
C GLN A 316 10.40 3.94 -20.45
N ASP A 317 9.55 4.53 -21.28
CA ASP A 317 8.23 4.01 -21.63
C ASP A 317 8.27 3.28 -22.99
N LEU A 318 7.22 2.52 -23.30
CA LEU A 318 7.01 1.88 -24.59
C LEU A 318 5.62 2.21 -25.13
N SER A 319 5.55 2.61 -26.39
CA SER A 319 4.29 2.65 -27.13
C SER A 319 3.77 1.24 -27.41
N LEU A 320 2.49 1.14 -27.79
CA LEU A 320 1.88 -0.12 -28.23
C LEU A 320 2.67 -0.78 -29.36
N ALA A 321 3.17 0.03 -30.30
CA ALA A 321 3.92 -0.43 -31.47
C ALA A 321 5.27 -1.02 -31.07
N GLU A 322 6.05 -0.28 -30.27
CA GLU A 322 7.36 -0.72 -29.80
C GLU A 322 7.23 -1.98 -28.94
N GLU A 323 6.27 -2.02 -28.02
CA GLU A 323 6.05 -3.21 -27.18
C GLU A 323 5.69 -4.43 -28.03
N ALA A 324 4.78 -4.30 -29.01
CA ALA A 324 4.42 -5.39 -29.90
C ALA A 324 5.65 -5.94 -30.64
N GLU A 325 6.54 -5.08 -31.12
CA GLU A 325 7.79 -5.47 -31.76
C GLU A 325 8.72 -6.23 -30.81
N TYR A 326 8.94 -5.71 -29.59
CA TYR A 326 9.74 -6.39 -28.56
C TYR A 326 9.17 -7.78 -28.19
N LEU A 327 7.85 -7.95 -28.27
CA LEU A 327 7.16 -9.22 -28.02
C LEU A 327 7.13 -10.17 -29.23
N GLY A 328 7.71 -9.76 -30.37
CA GLY A 328 7.86 -10.60 -31.54
C GLY A 328 6.75 -10.49 -32.58
N ALA A 329 5.91 -9.45 -32.54
CA ALA A 329 4.86 -9.21 -33.53
C ALA A 329 5.39 -9.19 -34.98
N GLY A 330 6.64 -8.79 -35.19
CA GLY A 330 7.28 -8.79 -36.50
C GLY A 330 7.34 -10.17 -37.16
N ARG A 331 7.47 -11.27 -36.40
CA ARG A 331 7.44 -12.63 -36.96
C ARG A 331 6.04 -12.98 -37.48
N ILE A 332 5.02 -12.65 -36.70
CA ILE A 332 3.62 -12.91 -37.04
C ILE A 332 3.18 -12.05 -38.23
N ALA A 333 3.57 -10.78 -38.25
CA ALA A 333 3.29 -9.88 -39.37
C ALA A 333 3.90 -10.40 -40.69
N LYS A 334 5.13 -10.93 -40.67
CA LYS A 334 5.73 -11.57 -41.84
C LYS A 334 4.92 -12.75 -42.37
N THR A 335 4.48 -13.65 -41.47
CA THR A 335 3.63 -14.79 -41.87
C THR A 335 2.28 -14.34 -42.47
N ILE A 336 1.70 -13.25 -41.94
CA ILE A 336 0.47 -12.68 -42.52
C ILE A 336 0.72 -12.14 -43.93
N LEU A 337 1.81 -11.39 -44.14
CA LEU A 337 2.16 -10.89 -45.47
C LEU A 337 2.40 -12.02 -46.47
N GLU A 338 3.05 -13.10 -46.05
CA GLU A 338 3.20 -14.31 -46.88
C GLU A 338 1.86 -14.93 -47.26
N GLU A 339 0.90 -15.03 -46.33
CA GLU A 339 -0.47 -15.52 -46.61
C GLU A 339 -1.27 -14.58 -47.52
N LEU A 340 -0.98 -13.28 -47.50
CA LEU A 340 -1.63 -12.27 -48.33
C LEU A 340 -0.98 -12.13 -49.72
N LYS A 341 0.14 -12.82 -50.01
CA LYS A 341 0.94 -12.62 -51.22
C LYS A 341 0.18 -12.81 -52.54
N GLU A 342 -0.77 -13.74 -52.57
CA GLU A 342 -1.62 -13.99 -53.75
C GLU A 342 -2.71 -12.93 -53.94
N ASP A 343 -2.93 -12.05 -52.96
CA ASP A 343 -3.85 -10.92 -53.01
C ASP A 343 -3.08 -9.59 -53.02
N ALA A 344 -2.72 -9.13 -54.21
CA ALA A 344 -1.88 -7.95 -54.38
C ALA A 344 -2.41 -6.69 -53.66
N LYS A 345 -3.73 -6.53 -53.59
CA LYS A 345 -4.36 -5.38 -52.93
C LYS A 345 -4.17 -5.46 -51.41
N ALA A 346 -4.48 -6.60 -50.82
CA ALA A 346 -4.33 -6.80 -49.37
C ALA A 346 -2.86 -6.79 -48.95
N HIS A 347 -1.98 -7.45 -49.71
CA HIS A 347 -0.54 -7.46 -49.44
C HIS A 347 0.05 -6.05 -49.41
N SER A 348 -0.14 -5.27 -50.48
CA SER A 348 0.41 -3.92 -50.58
C SER A 348 -0.12 -2.99 -49.48
N TYR A 349 -1.40 -3.14 -49.12
CA TYR A 349 -1.99 -2.37 -48.02
C TYR A 349 -1.29 -2.67 -46.69
N PHE A 350 -1.21 -3.94 -46.26
CA PHE A 350 -0.63 -4.30 -44.96
C PHE A 350 0.90 -4.22 -44.90
N GLU A 351 1.60 -4.31 -46.04
CA GLU A 351 3.05 -4.06 -46.12
C GLU A 351 3.40 -2.60 -45.82
N SER A 352 2.51 -1.67 -46.18
CA SER A 352 2.67 -0.24 -45.88
C SER A 352 2.29 0.14 -44.45
N LYS A 353 1.64 -0.76 -43.69
CA LYS A 353 1.13 -0.49 -42.35
C LYS A 353 2.17 -0.85 -41.27
N PRO A 354 2.11 -0.18 -40.10
CA PRO A 354 2.92 -0.56 -38.95
C PRO A 354 2.70 -2.04 -38.54
N ILE A 355 3.77 -2.68 -38.05
CA ILE A 355 3.75 -4.09 -37.63
C ILE A 355 2.61 -4.40 -36.65
N HIS A 356 2.31 -3.46 -35.76
CA HIS A 356 1.28 -3.63 -34.74
C HIS A 356 -0.15 -3.69 -35.31
N GLU A 357 -0.41 -3.06 -36.46
CA GLU A 357 -1.68 -3.19 -37.19
C GLU A 357 -1.74 -4.54 -37.91
N THR A 358 -0.63 -4.95 -38.54
CA THR A 358 -0.58 -6.18 -39.33
C THR A 358 -0.77 -7.43 -38.46
N TYR A 359 -0.07 -7.57 -37.32
CA TYR A 359 -0.28 -8.75 -36.47
C TYR A 359 -1.68 -8.80 -35.84
N PHE A 360 -2.34 -7.65 -35.69
CA PHE A 360 -3.68 -7.56 -35.09
C PHE A 360 -4.71 -8.35 -35.90
N LEU A 361 -4.54 -8.50 -37.22
CA LEU A 361 -5.34 -9.40 -38.05
C LEU A 361 -5.33 -10.84 -37.52
N ARG A 362 -4.17 -11.36 -37.11
CA ARG A 362 -4.05 -12.72 -36.58
C ARG A 362 -4.67 -12.86 -35.21
N TYR A 363 -4.49 -11.84 -34.36
CA TYR A 363 -5.18 -11.78 -33.07
C TYR A 363 -6.70 -11.83 -33.27
N TRP A 364 -7.23 -11.05 -34.21
CA TRP A 364 -8.65 -11.01 -34.52
C TRP A 364 -9.15 -12.34 -35.12
N GLN A 365 -8.37 -12.95 -36.01
CA GLN A 365 -8.64 -14.27 -36.56
C GLN A 365 -8.74 -15.34 -35.45
N ALA A 366 -7.87 -15.29 -34.45
CA ALA A 366 -7.92 -16.22 -33.33
C ALA A 366 -9.17 -16.03 -32.43
N SER A 367 -9.80 -14.86 -32.49
CA SER A 367 -11.03 -14.54 -31.74
C SER A 367 -12.31 -14.95 -32.49
N GLU A 368 -12.42 -14.61 -33.77
CA GLU A 368 -13.65 -14.79 -34.57
C GLU A 368 -13.58 -15.94 -35.60
N GLY A 369 -12.39 -16.50 -35.83
CA GLY A 369 -12.12 -17.42 -36.92
C GLY A 369 -12.04 -16.72 -38.29
N GLY A 370 -12.24 -17.49 -39.37
CA GLY A 370 -12.20 -16.99 -40.74
C GLY A 370 -10.80 -17.01 -41.38
N SER A 371 -10.72 -16.59 -42.66
CA SER A 371 -9.44 -16.50 -43.37
C SER A 371 -8.83 -15.10 -43.25
N ILE A 372 -7.50 -15.04 -43.14
CA ILE A 372 -6.74 -13.79 -43.08
C ILE A 372 -7.08 -12.87 -44.27
N ILE A 373 -7.20 -13.42 -45.48
CA ILE A 373 -7.56 -12.65 -46.68
C ILE A 373 -8.94 -11.97 -46.52
N LYS A 374 -9.96 -12.67 -46.01
CA LYS A 374 -11.29 -12.08 -45.80
C LYS A 374 -11.26 -10.96 -44.77
N LEU A 375 -10.55 -11.16 -43.67
CA LEU A 375 -10.38 -10.15 -42.62
C LEU A 375 -9.61 -8.93 -43.14
N ALA A 376 -8.59 -9.14 -43.97
CA ALA A 376 -7.83 -8.07 -44.60
C ALA A 376 -8.72 -7.21 -45.52
N HIS A 377 -9.58 -7.82 -46.34
CA HIS A 377 -10.55 -7.08 -47.15
C HIS A 377 -11.60 -6.36 -46.32
N ASP A 378 -12.10 -6.99 -45.25
CA ASP A 378 -13.01 -6.33 -44.30
C ASP A 378 -12.36 -5.11 -43.67
N TRP A 379 -11.08 -5.19 -43.30
CA TRP A 379 -10.33 -4.03 -42.80
C TRP A 379 -10.24 -2.94 -43.84
N ILE A 380 -9.80 -3.26 -45.06
CA ILE A 380 -9.67 -2.27 -46.14
C ILE A 380 -11.01 -1.59 -46.44
N ALA A 381 -12.12 -2.33 -46.39
CA ALA A 381 -13.46 -1.79 -46.60
C ALA A 381 -13.97 -0.95 -45.40
N ASN A 382 -13.61 -1.34 -44.18
CA ASN A 382 -14.16 -0.80 -42.92
C ASN A 382 -13.06 -0.25 -41.99
N GLU A 383 -12.09 0.50 -42.53
CA GLU A 383 -10.87 0.89 -41.81
C GLU A 383 -11.15 1.60 -40.48
N ARG A 384 -12.14 2.49 -40.44
CA ARG A 384 -12.52 3.21 -39.21
C ARG A 384 -12.99 2.26 -38.11
N GLU A 385 -13.77 1.24 -38.44
CA GLU A 385 -14.22 0.25 -37.46
C GLU A 385 -13.05 -0.56 -36.93
N TRP A 386 -12.11 -0.93 -37.79
CA TRP A 386 -10.91 -1.64 -37.39
C TRP A 386 -9.97 -0.80 -36.53
N GLN A 387 -9.85 0.50 -36.77
CA GLN A 387 -9.14 1.39 -35.85
C GLN A 387 -9.83 1.47 -34.47
N VAL A 388 -11.17 1.44 -34.42
CA VAL A 388 -11.91 1.32 -33.15
C VAL A 388 -11.67 -0.03 -32.48
N ARG A 389 -11.64 -1.13 -33.24
CA ARG A 389 -11.27 -2.47 -32.74
C ARG A 389 -9.85 -2.46 -32.19
N LEU A 390 -8.88 -1.92 -32.91
CA LEU A 390 -7.50 -1.81 -32.47
C LEU A 390 -7.37 -0.94 -31.20
N GLY A 391 -8.09 0.19 -31.12
CA GLY A 391 -8.13 1.01 -29.91
C GLY A 391 -8.69 0.26 -28.70
N ASN A 392 -9.72 -0.56 -28.91
CA ASN A 392 -10.37 -1.34 -27.85
C ASN A 392 -9.60 -2.59 -27.44
N TYR A 393 -8.90 -3.26 -28.35
CA TYR A 393 -8.32 -4.59 -28.11
C TYR A 393 -6.79 -4.65 -28.28
N GLY A 394 -6.15 -3.60 -28.83
CA GLY A 394 -4.71 -3.63 -29.17
C GLY A 394 -3.80 -3.86 -27.96
N TYR A 395 -4.12 -3.29 -26.80
CA TYR A 395 -3.34 -3.61 -25.58
C TYR A 395 -3.60 -5.04 -25.10
N ALA A 396 -4.84 -5.54 -25.24
CA ALA A 396 -5.17 -6.92 -24.87
C ALA A 396 -4.44 -7.92 -25.80
N SER A 397 -4.27 -7.58 -27.07
CA SER A 397 -3.54 -8.42 -28.03
C SER A 397 -2.05 -8.54 -27.73
N LEU A 398 -1.46 -7.66 -26.92
CA LEU A 398 -0.09 -7.83 -26.43
C LEU A 398 0.04 -9.05 -25.51
N PHE A 399 -0.97 -9.34 -24.68
CA PHE A 399 -0.97 -10.54 -23.84
C PHE A 399 -1.10 -11.79 -24.70
N TRP A 400 -1.80 -11.73 -25.83
CA TRP A 400 -1.87 -12.84 -26.78
C TRP A 400 -0.52 -13.14 -27.46
N LEU A 401 0.31 -12.13 -27.75
CA LEU A 401 1.65 -12.31 -28.35
C LEU A 401 2.59 -13.18 -27.50
N SER A 402 2.29 -13.35 -26.22
CA SER A 402 3.04 -14.25 -25.35
C SER A 402 2.80 -15.75 -25.65
N LYS A 403 1.78 -16.10 -26.45
CA LYS A 403 1.53 -17.49 -26.89
C LYS A 403 2.59 -17.92 -27.91
N GLY A 404 3.30 -19.01 -27.63
CA GLY A 404 4.34 -19.56 -28.51
C GLY A 404 5.77 -19.04 -28.28
N ASN A 405 5.97 -18.06 -27.39
CA ASN A 405 7.29 -17.56 -27.02
C ASN A 405 7.91 -18.41 -25.87
N LYS A 406 8.05 -19.72 -26.09
CA LYS A 406 8.65 -20.65 -25.11
C LYS A 406 10.07 -20.17 -24.74
N GLY A 407 10.37 -20.13 -23.45
CA GLY A 407 11.67 -19.69 -22.92
C GLY A 407 11.94 -18.17 -22.96
N ALA A 408 11.02 -17.34 -23.43
CA ALA A 408 11.20 -15.89 -23.40
C ALA A 408 11.12 -15.36 -21.96
N ARG A 409 12.18 -14.65 -21.53
CA ARG A 409 12.27 -14.06 -20.18
C ARG A 409 11.24 -12.96 -19.94
N ILE A 410 10.84 -12.21 -20.97
CA ILE A 410 9.76 -11.21 -20.90
C ILE A 410 8.71 -11.53 -21.95
N ARG A 411 7.46 -11.59 -21.50
CA ARG A 411 6.28 -11.92 -22.32
C ARG A 411 5.23 -10.82 -22.34
N LYS A 412 5.38 -9.81 -21.48
CA LYS A 412 4.63 -8.56 -21.42
C LYS A 412 5.48 -7.54 -20.67
N TYR A 413 5.52 -6.29 -21.13
CA TYR A 413 6.24 -5.21 -20.47
C TYR A 413 5.34 -4.42 -19.51
N TYR A 414 5.95 -4.00 -18.41
CA TYR A 414 5.37 -3.14 -17.38
C TYR A 414 6.38 -2.03 -17.09
N CYS A 415 6.33 -0.96 -17.87
CA CYS A 415 7.32 0.11 -17.87
C CYS A 415 6.68 1.47 -18.10
N GLY A 416 7.41 2.53 -17.79
CA GLY A 416 6.98 3.91 -17.89
C GLY A 416 6.43 4.45 -16.56
N GLU A 417 6.54 5.77 -16.40
CA GLU A 417 6.08 6.50 -15.21
C GLU A 417 4.62 6.16 -14.86
N ARG A 418 3.72 6.20 -15.86
CA ARG A 418 2.28 5.97 -15.66
C ARG A 418 1.98 4.56 -15.19
N VAL A 419 2.71 3.56 -15.71
CA VAL A 419 2.51 2.17 -15.32
C VAL A 419 2.99 1.95 -13.89
N PHE A 420 4.17 2.46 -13.51
CA PHE A 420 4.67 2.34 -12.13
C PHE A 420 3.76 3.02 -11.10
N LEU A 421 3.23 4.20 -11.41
CA LEU A 421 2.21 4.86 -10.59
C LEU A 421 0.95 4.00 -10.44
N THR A 422 0.52 3.39 -11.54
CA THR A 422 -0.66 2.53 -11.57
C THR A 422 -0.45 1.25 -10.74
N LEU A 423 0.69 0.57 -10.90
CA LEU A 423 1.06 -0.63 -10.14
C LEU A 423 1.14 -0.37 -8.63
N ALA A 424 1.64 0.80 -8.24
CA ALA A 424 1.73 1.19 -6.84
C ALA A 424 0.37 1.45 -6.19
N SER A 425 -0.67 1.80 -6.97
CA SER A 425 -2.07 1.89 -6.52
C SER A 425 -2.27 2.69 -5.22
N GLY A 426 -1.74 3.90 -5.14
CA GLY A 426 -1.87 4.74 -3.94
C GLY A 426 -0.80 4.49 -2.87
N ASN A 427 0.11 3.52 -3.07
CA ASN A 427 1.10 3.12 -2.09
C ASN A 427 2.50 3.67 -2.42
N ILE A 428 2.94 4.70 -1.69
CA ILE A 428 4.24 5.34 -1.95
C ILE A 428 5.42 4.39 -1.71
N ARG A 429 5.30 3.45 -0.76
CA ARG A 429 6.34 2.44 -0.53
C ARG A 429 6.48 1.51 -1.73
N TYR A 430 5.37 1.04 -2.30
CA TYR A 430 5.44 0.18 -3.48
C TYR A 430 6.03 0.93 -4.67
N PHE A 431 5.67 2.21 -4.85
CA PHE A 431 6.25 3.04 -5.90
C PHE A 431 7.76 3.19 -5.77
N LEU A 432 8.27 3.51 -4.58
CA LEU A 432 9.71 3.63 -4.33
C LEU A 432 10.43 2.29 -4.48
N GLU A 433 9.86 1.20 -4.00
CA GLU A 433 10.43 -0.15 -4.13
C GLU A 433 10.48 -0.62 -5.59
N LEU A 434 9.46 -0.31 -6.40
CA LEU A 434 9.49 -0.57 -7.85
C LEU A 434 10.68 0.13 -8.51
N ILE A 435 10.93 1.39 -8.18
CA ILE A 435 12.05 2.17 -8.72
C ILE A 435 13.39 1.63 -8.22
N ASP A 436 13.54 1.40 -6.92
CA ASP A 436 14.77 0.87 -6.31
C ASP A 436 15.15 -0.51 -6.89
N CYS A 437 14.16 -1.40 -7.02
CA CYS A 437 14.36 -2.71 -7.62
C CYS A 437 14.73 -2.57 -9.11
N ALA A 438 14.11 -1.66 -9.85
CA ALA A 438 14.44 -1.43 -11.26
C ALA A 438 15.85 -0.84 -11.45
N VAL A 439 16.28 0.06 -10.56
CA VAL A 439 17.66 0.55 -10.48
C VAL A 439 18.62 -0.62 -10.19
N THR A 440 18.25 -1.54 -9.30
CA THR A 440 19.05 -2.71 -8.98
C THR A 440 19.24 -3.63 -10.19
N TYR A 441 18.18 -3.90 -10.95
CA TYR A 441 18.26 -4.66 -12.20
C TYR A 441 19.09 -3.95 -13.27
N GLU A 442 18.93 -2.64 -13.44
CA GLU A 442 19.66 -1.88 -14.46
C GLU A 442 21.17 -1.85 -14.18
N LEU A 443 21.55 -1.83 -12.90
CA LEU A 443 22.94 -1.79 -12.42
C LEU A 443 23.52 -3.19 -12.08
N SER A 444 22.82 -4.27 -12.39
CA SER A 444 23.32 -5.64 -12.16
C SER A 444 24.54 -6.00 -13.04
N GLU A 445 25.32 -7.00 -12.61
CA GLU A 445 26.74 -7.18 -12.96
C GLU A 445 27.10 -7.08 -14.46
N GLY A 446 28.22 -6.38 -14.73
CA GLY A 446 28.87 -6.32 -16.04
C GLY A 446 28.61 -5.04 -16.85
N ARG A 447 27.73 -4.14 -16.40
CA ARG A 447 27.44 -2.86 -17.08
C ARG A 447 28.24 -1.71 -16.48
N ARG A 448 28.90 -0.92 -17.32
CA ARG A 448 29.44 0.40 -16.91
C ARG A 448 28.28 1.32 -16.56
N PHE A 449 28.46 2.18 -15.56
CA PHE A 449 27.48 3.22 -15.28
C PHE A 449 27.35 4.09 -16.54
N PRO A 450 26.14 4.26 -17.09
CA PRO A 450 25.94 5.01 -18.32
C PRO A 450 26.23 6.50 -18.11
N GLU A 451 26.48 7.25 -19.19
CA GLU A 451 26.66 8.71 -19.12
C GLU A 451 25.44 9.41 -18.49
N THR A 452 24.26 8.84 -18.67
CA THR A 452 23.04 9.18 -17.93
C THR A 452 22.26 7.90 -17.67
N LEU A 453 21.95 7.63 -16.41
CA LEU A 453 21.22 6.43 -16.00
C LEU A 453 19.73 6.62 -16.28
N VAL A 454 19.25 5.84 -17.24
CA VAL A 454 17.83 5.64 -17.58
C VAL A 454 17.50 4.17 -17.37
N ILE A 455 16.34 3.90 -16.80
CA ILE A 455 15.91 2.54 -16.47
C ILE A 455 15.19 1.94 -17.68
N SER A 456 15.73 0.85 -18.23
CA SER A 456 15.18 0.21 -19.41
C SER A 456 13.81 -0.46 -19.13
N PRO A 457 12.95 -0.64 -20.15
CA PRO A 457 11.68 -1.35 -20.02
C PRO A 457 11.83 -2.76 -19.45
N LYS A 458 12.96 -3.43 -19.79
CA LYS A 458 13.33 -4.74 -19.28
C LYS A 458 13.53 -4.71 -17.76
N SER A 459 14.38 -3.81 -17.25
CA SER A 459 14.67 -3.71 -15.82
C SER A 459 13.43 -3.33 -15.01
N GLN A 460 12.61 -2.42 -15.54
CA GLN A 460 11.33 -2.04 -14.93
C GLN A 460 10.37 -3.23 -14.82
N THR A 461 10.26 -4.03 -15.89
CA THR A 461 9.38 -5.21 -15.93
C THR A 461 9.83 -6.29 -14.95
N LEU A 462 11.14 -6.58 -14.90
CA LEU A 462 11.70 -7.56 -13.96
C LEU A 462 11.52 -7.11 -12.51
N ALA A 463 11.72 -5.82 -12.25
CA ALA A 463 11.45 -5.25 -10.93
C ALA A 463 9.99 -5.37 -10.52
N ALA A 464 9.05 -5.05 -11.42
CA ALA A 464 7.63 -5.18 -11.14
C ALA A 464 7.23 -6.63 -10.82
N ARG A 465 7.81 -7.62 -11.51
CA ARG A 465 7.61 -9.05 -11.23
C ARG A 465 8.12 -9.44 -9.84
N GLU A 466 9.37 -9.09 -9.55
CA GLU A 466 10.01 -9.43 -8.29
C GLU A 466 9.32 -8.76 -7.09
N VAL A 467 8.91 -7.49 -7.24
CA VAL A 467 8.15 -6.79 -6.20
C VAL A 467 6.79 -7.47 -5.99
N GLY A 468 6.06 -7.82 -7.06
CA GLY A 468 4.81 -8.58 -6.95
C GLY A 468 4.98 -9.92 -6.23
N GLU A 469 6.00 -10.68 -6.59
CA GLU A 469 6.35 -11.96 -5.96
C GLU A 469 6.71 -11.80 -4.47
N ARG A 470 7.56 -10.81 -4.14
CA ARG A 470 7.90 -10.49 -2.75
C ARG A 470 6.66 -10.15 -1.93
N ARG A 471 5.71 -9.38 -2.49
CA ARG A 471 4.46 -9.05 -1.80
C ARG A 471 3.58 -10.27 -1.59
N LEU A 472 3.50 -11.17 -2.57
CA LEU A 472 2.74 -12.42 -2.47
C LEU A 472 3.28 -13.29 -1.33
N ASN A 473 4.61 -13.46 -1.27
CA ASN A 473 5.27 -14.26 -0.24
C ASN A 473 5.14 -13.65 1.17
N GLN A 474 5.03 -12.32 1.27
CA GLN A 474 4.85 -11.65 2.56
C GLN A 474 3.43 -11.78 3.13
N LEU A 475 2.41 -12.07 2.32
CA LEU A 475 1.02 -12.16 2.79
C LEU A 475 0.87 -13.17 3.94
N GLU A 476 1.58 -14.30 3.88
CA GLU A 476 1.56 -15.35 4.91
C GLU A 476 1.89 -14.83 6.31
N GLY A 477 2.83 -13.89 6.42
CA GLY A 477 3.30 -13.37 7.70
C GLY A 477 2.60 -12.08 8.17
N LEU A 478 1.68 -11.53 7.38
CA LEU A 478 1.08 -10.21 7.66
C LEU A 478 -0.35 -10.27 8.17
N ALA A 479 -1.10 -11.29 7.78
CA ALA A 479 -2.51 -11.45 8.04
C ALA A 479 -2.77 -12.65 8.94
N ASP A 480 -3.87 -12.64 9.68
CA ASP A 480 -4.21 -13.76 10.56
C ASP A 480 -4.56 -15.01 9.71
N HIS A 481 -5.16 -14.80 8.51
CA HIS A 481 -5.40 -15.83 7.49
C HIS A 481 -4.45 -15.73 6.29
N GLY A 482 -3.17 -15.43 6.52
CA GLY A 482 -2.18 -15.13 5.46
C GLY A 482 -2.00 -16.24 4.41
N VAL A 483 -2.04 -17.51 4.82
CA VAL A 483 -1.93 -18.66 3.89
C VAL A 483 -3.14 -18.73 2.97
N GLN A 484 -4.34 -18.57 3.51
CA GLN A 484 -5.60 -18.58 2.75
C GLN A 484 -5.63 -17.40 1.76
N LEU A 485 -5.19 -16.22 2.19
CA LEU A 485 -5.09 -15.05 1.30
C LEU A 485 -4.13 -15.29 0.14
N LYS A 486 -2.95 -15.87 0.39
CA LYS A 486 -2.00 -16.20 -0.68
C LYS A 486 -2.61 -17.18 -1.69
N ARG A 487 -3.33 -18.20 -1.21
CA ARG A 487 -4.03 -19.18 -2.09
C ARG A 487 -5.09 -18.50 -2.97
N LEU A 488 -5.89 -17.59 -2.39
CA LEU A 488 -6.86 -16.82 -3.18
C LEU A 488 -6.17 -15.94 -4.24
N VAL A 489 -5.09 -15.24 -3.88
CA VAL A 489 -4.35 -14.40 -4.83
C VAL A 489 -3.76 -15.23 -5.97
N LEU A 490 -3.18 -16.40 -5.67
CA LEU A 490 -2.67 -17.34 -6.67
C LEU A 490 -3.77 -17.83 -7.62
N ALA A 491 -4.90 -18.30 -7.07
CA ALA A 491 -6.00 -18.82 -7.89
C ALA A 491 -6.63 -17.74 -8.78
N ILE A 492 -6.99 -16.59 -8.21
CA ILE A 492 -7.59 -15.47 -8.95
C ILE A 492 -6.58 -14.95 -10.00
N GLY A 493 -5.31 -14.86 -9.64
CA GLY A 493 -4.25 -14.42 -10.54
C GLY A 493 -4.04 -15.38 -11.72
N LYS A 494 -4.10 -16.69 -11.47
CA LYS A 494 -4.07 -17.72 -12.52
C LYS A 494 -5.28 -17.63 -13.44
N VAL A 495 -6.49 -17.48 -12.91
CA VAL A 495 -7.70 -17.29 -13.72
C VAL A 495 -7.58 -16.06 -14.63
N PHE A 496 -7.15 -14.92 -14.09
CA PHE A 496 -6.94 -13.72 -14.90
C PHE A 496 -5.79 -13.84 -15.89
N PHE A 497 -4.73 -14.59 -15.58
CA PHE A 497 -3.65 -14.91 -16.51
C PHE A 497 -4.15 -15.67 -17.73
N GLU A 498 -4.97 -16.70 -17.53
CA GLU A 498 -5.57 -17.47 -18.62
C GLU A 498 -6.46 -16.59 -19.50
N LEU A 499 -7.37 -15.83 -18.86
CA LEU A 499 -8.29 -14.93 -19.56
C LEU A 499 -7.57 -13.81 -20.33
N ALA A 500 -6.44 -13.29 -19.83
CA ALA A 500 -5.70 -12.23 -20.51
C ALA A 500 -5.11 -12.68 -21.85
N ARG A 501 -4.72 -13.96 -21.96
CA ARG A 501 -4.08 -14.55 -23.15
C ARG A 501 -5.10 -15.13 -24.12
N GLU A 502 -6.34 -15.29 -23.70
CA GLU A 502 -7.40 -15.87 -24.51
C GLU A 502 -8.16 -14.78 -25.30
N PRO A 503 -8.07 -14.79 -26.64
CA PRO A 503 -8.79 -13.81 -27.46
C PRO A 503 -10.29 -14.15 -27.60
N LEU A 504 -10.72 -15.33 -27.15
CA LEU A 504 -12.08 -15.85 -27.30
C LEU A 504 -13.09 -15.05 -26.46
N GLY A 505 -14.28 -14.83 -27.01
CA GLY A 505 -15.38 -14.15 -26.32
C GLY A 505 -15.26 -12.62 -26.21
N LYS A 506 -14.21 -12.01 -26.78
CA LYS A 506 -14.04 -10.55 -26.91
C LYS A 506 -14.18 -9.76 -25.60
N THR A 507 -13.82 -10.36 -24.47
CA THR A 507 -13.85 -9.68 -23.17
C THR A 507 -12.41 -9.37 -22.74
N PRO A 508 -11.80 -8.27 -23.22
CA PRO A 508 -10.40 -7.98 -22.98
C PRO A 508 -10.18 -7.53 -21.54
N GLU A 509 -9.07 -7.97 -20.96
CA GLU A 509 -8.55 -7.45 -19.69
C GLU A 509 -9.55 -7.56 -18.53
N VAL A 510 -10.11 -8.76 -18.36
CA VAL A 510 -10.82 -9.14 -17.14
C VAL A 510 -9.85 -9.05 -15.98
N THR A 511 -10.11 -8.13 -15.05
CA THR A 511 -9.18 -7.77 -13.96
C THR A 511 -9.87 -7.55 -12.63
N SER A 512 -11.20 -7.64 -12.59
CA SER A 512 -12.02 -7.48 -11.39
C SER A 512 -13.15 -8.50 -11.36
N PHE A 513 -13.76 -8.67 -10.19
CA PHE A 513 -14.83 -9.63 -9.96
C PHE A 513 -15.83 -9.16 -8.89
N VAL A 514 -17.02 -9.75 -8.93
CA VAL A 514 -18.04 -9.72 -7.87
C VAL A 514 -18.35 -11.14 -7.41
N LEU A 515 -18.96 -11.29 -6.22
CA LEU A 515 -19.29 -12.59 -5.64
C LEU A 515 -20.75 -12.97 -5.91
N SER A 516 -20.98 -14.20 -6.36
CA SER A 516 -22.30 -14.84 -6.40
C SER A 516 -22.34 -16.08 -5.48
N GLY A 517 -23.51 -16.73 -5.38
CA GLY A 517 -23.68 -17.97 -4.63
C GLY A 517 -24.57 -17.81 -3.40
N LYS A 518 -24.42 -18.68 -2.39
CA LYS A 518 -25.26 -18.64 -1.18
C LYS A 518 -24.82 -17.52 -0.24
N ALA A 519 -25.79 -16.91 0.45
CA ALA A 519 -25.55 -15.76 1.33
C ALA A 519 -24.49 -16.02 2.42
N ASN A 520 -24.45 -17.23 3.00
CA ASN A 520 -23.44 -17.60 4.01
C ASN A 520 -22.03 -17.77 3.42
N GLU A 521 -21.93 -18.27 2.19
CA GLU A 521 -20.66 -18.44 1.46
C GLU A 521 -20.12 -17.07 1.03
N ILE A 522 -20.99 -16.20 0.50
CA ILE A 522 -20.67 -14.81 0.16
C ILE A 522 -20.17 -14.05 1.40
N ALA A 523 -20.89 -14.12 2.53
CA ALA A 523 -20.49 -13.43 3.75
C ALA A 523 -19.09 -13.87 4.23
N LYS A 524 -18.84 -15.19 4.24
CA LYS A 524 -17.54 -15.76 4.61
C LYS A 524 -16.41 -15.27 3.69
N MET A 525 -16.65 -15.21 2.37
CA MET A 525 -15.64 -14.71 1.42
C MET A 525 -15.48 -13.21 1.48
N ALA A 526 -16.54 -12.44 1.70
CA ALA A 526 -16.46 -11.00 1.89
C ALA A 526 -15.60 -10.62 3.10
N ASP A 527 -15.71 -11.36 4.21
CA ASP A 527 -14.85 -11.17 5.38
C ASP A 527 -13.37 -11.41 5.06
N MET A 528 -13.07 -12.50 4.34
CA MET A 528 -11.70 -12.83 3.93
C MET A 528 -11.13 -11.82 2.91
N LEU A 529 -11.94 -11.36 1.95
CA LEU A 529 -11.54 -10.32 1.01
C LEU A 529 -11.32 -8.98 1.72
N SER A 530 -12.15 -8.64 2.70
CA SER A 530 -12.00 -7.45 3.54
C SER A 530 -10.69 -7.45 4.33
N GLU A 531 -10.30 -8.60 4.91
CA GLU A 531 -8.98 -8.79 5.50
C GLU A 531 -7.88 -8.58 4.45
N GLY A 532 -8.01 -9.22 3.28
CA GLY A 532 -7.07 -9.06 2.17
C GLY A 532 -6.92 -7.62 1.68
N VAL A 533 -7.99 -6.82 1.68
CA VAL A 533 -7.93 -5.36 1.39
C VAL A 533 -7.08 -4.64 2.44
N GLY A 534 -7.27 -4.94 3.73
CA GLY A 534 -6.45 -4.39 4.82
C GLY A 534 -4.95 -4.69 4.69
N HIS A 535 -4.62 -5.81 4.03
CA HIS A 535 -3.26 -6.28 3.78
C HIS A 535 -2.74 -6.03 2.35
N LEU A 536 -3.49 -5.29 1.52
CA LEU A 536 -3.14 -4.98 0.13
C LEU A 536 -2.99 -6.20 -0.79
N ALA A 537 -3.68 -7.30 -0.46
CA ALA A 537 -3.88 -8.41 -1.39
C ALA A 537 -4.91 -8.03 -2.47
N PHE A 538 -5.96 -7.31 -2.07
CA PHE A 538 -7.05 -6.88 -2.93
C PHE A 538 -7.26 -5.37 -2.85
N GLU A 539 -7.93 -4.86 -3.86
CA GLU A 539 -8.56 -3.56 -3.86
C GLU A 539 -10.08 -3.74 -3.96
N VAL A 540 -10.82 -2.79 -3.40
CA VAL A 540 -12.28 -2.81 -3.39
C VAL A 540 -12.82 -1.46 -3.82
N GLU A 541 -13.75 -1.49 -4.76
CA GLU A 541 -14.60 -0.35 -5.10
C GLU A 541 -15.99 -0.61 -4.53
N PRO A 542 -16.45 0.22 -3.57
CA PRO A 542 -17.79 0.11 -3.04
C PRO A 542 -18.82 0.30 -4.15
N ALA A 543 -19.90 -0.48 -4.14
CA ALA A 543 -20.98 -0.33 -5.10
C ALA A 543 -21.53 1.11 -5.08
N THR A 544 -21.33 1.87 -6.17
CA THR A 544 -21.91 3.22 -6.33
C THR A 544 -23.23 3.13 -7.09
N LYS A 545 -24.31 3.58 -6.42
CA LYS A 545 -25.71 3.74 -6.86
C LYS A 545 -26.29 2.70 -7.84
N LEU A 546 -27.29 1.97 -7.33
CA LEU A 546 -28.23 1.11 -8.06
C LEU A 546 -28.59 1.70 -9.44
N THR A 547 -28.20 1.02 -10.52
CA THR A 547 -28.75 1.29 -11.85
C THR A 547 -30.01 0.48 -12.14
N SER A 548 -30.34 -0.51 -11.29
CA SER A 548 -31.58 -1.28 -11.38
C SER A 548 -32.12 -1.70 -10.00
N ARG A 549 -33.43 -1.96 -9.91
CA ARG A 549 -34.15 -2.35 -8.67
C ARG A 549 -33.82 -3.77 -8.17
N ALA A 550 -33.04 -4.56 -8.92
CA ALA A 550 -32.82 -5.99 -8.67
C ALA A 550 -31.39 -6.35 -8.24
N GLU A 551 -30.44 -5.40 -8.24
CA GLU A 551 -29.06 -5.67 -7.80
C GLU A 551 -28.95 -5.51 -6.28
N THR A 552 -28.54 -6.59 -5.60
CA THR A 552 -27.92 -6.50 -4.27
C THR A 552 -26.65 -5.67 -4.38
N ARG A 553 -26.36 -4.85 -3.36
CA ARG A 553 -25.12 -4.07 -3.29
C ARG A 553 -23.95 -5.05 -3.17
N GLU A 554 -23.18 -5.21 -4.23
CA GLU A 554 -22.01 -6.08 -4.25
C GLU A 554 -20.77 -5.26 -4.54
N ASP A 555 -19.84 -5.29 -3.60
CA ASP A 555 -18.54 -4.65 -3.73
C ASP A 555 -17.76 -5.32 -4.88
N GLU A 556 -17.13 -4.50 -5.72
CA GLU A 556 -16.29 -4.99 -6.81
C GLU A 556 -14.84 -5.11 -6.32
N TYR A 557 -14.30 -6.32 -6.39
CA TYR A 557 -12.96 -6.65 -5.94
C TYR A 557 -12.01 -6.85 -7.11
N ARG A 558 -10.72 -6.67 -6.85
CA ARG A 558 -9.64 -7.07 -7.75
C ARG A 558 -8.36 -7.35 -7.00
N LEU A 559 -7.43 -8.06 -7.62
CA LEU A 559 -6.07 -8.14 -7.10
C LEU A 559 -5.46 -6.75 -7.04
N HIS A 560 -4.67 -6.49 -6.00
CA HIS A 560 -3.87 -5.27 -5.95
C HIS A 560 -2.94 -5.21 -7.17
N ARG A 561 -2.90 -4.06 -7.87
CA ARG A 561 -2.17 -3.92 -9.15
C ARG A 561 -0.68 -4.27 -9.08
N ILE A 562 -0.10 -4.25 -7.88
CA ILE A 562 1.29 -4.69 -7.66
C ILE A 562 1.55 -6.11 -8.17
N PHE A 563 0.53 -6.97 -8.21
CA PHE A 563 0.63 -8.34 -8.70
C PHE A 563 0.49 -8.46 -10.23
N SER A 564 0.17 -7.38 -10.95
CA SER A 564 -0.10 -7.44 -12.39
C SER A 564 1.06 -7.99 -13.19
N ALA A 565 2.30 -7.55 -12.90
CA ALA A 565 3.48 -8.02 -13.60
C ALA A 565 3.83 -9.48 -13.28
N PHE A 566 3.63 -9.89 -12.02
CA PHE A 566 3.85 -11.27 -11.56
C PHE A 566 2.92 -12.25 -12.29
N PHE A 567 1.61 -11.98 -12.33
CA PHE A 567 0.63 -12.81 -13.03
C PHE A 567 0.55 -12.54 -14.54
N GLU A 568 1.32 -11.60 -15.08
CA GLU A 568 1.20 -11.15 -16.47
C GLU A 568 -0.23 -10.74 -16.90
N ILE A 569 -0.93 -10.01 -16.03
CA ILE A 569 -2.30 -9.51 -16.28
C ILE A 569 -2.33 -7.97 -16.44
N SER A 570 -3.38 -7.44 -17.05
CA SER A 570 -3.52 -5.99 -17.21
C SER A 570 -3.54 -5.28 -15.86
N HIS A 571 -2.78 -4.18 -15.77
CA HIS A 571 -2.84 -3.26 -14.62
C HIS A 571 -4.06 -2.32 -14.73
N ARG A 572 -4.74 -2.27 -15.87
CA ARG A 572 -5.86 -1.36 -16.13
C ARG A 572 -7.16 -1.99 -15.65
N LYS A 573 -8.04 -1.19 -15.06
CA LYS A 573 -9.41 -1.63 -14.76
C LYS A 573 -10.23 -1.55 -16.05
N LYS A 574 -10.83 -2.65 -16.49
CA LYS A 574 -11.59 -2.68 -17.75
C LYS A 574 -12.85 -3.56 -17.70
N ARG A 575 -12.69 -4.87 -17.51
CA ARG A 575 -13.81 -5.80 -17.47
C ARG A 575 -13.86 -6.53 -16.13
N ARG A 576 -15.09 -6.75 -15.66
CA ARG A 576 -15.42 -7.54 -14.48
C ARG A 576 -15.94 -8.91 -14.88
N MET A 577 -15.73 -9.91 -14.03
CA MET A 577 -16.43 -11.20 -14.09
C MET A 577 -17.17 -11.49 -12.78
N THR A 578 -17.81 -12.64 -12.69
CA THR A 578 -18.47 -13.10 -11.47
C THR A 578 -17.78 -14.39 -11.03
N PHE A 579 -17.46 -14.50 -9.74
CA PHE A 579 -17.01 -15.74 -9.14
C PHE A 579 -18.07 -16.27 -8.19
N ASP A 580 -18.35 -17.57 -8.25
CA ASP A 580 -19.14 -18.21 -7.21
C ASP A 580 -18.29 -18.30 -5.93
N ALA A 581 -18.88 -17.88 -4.81
CA ALA A 581 -18.22 -17.96 -3.51
C ALA A 581 -17.85 -19.40 -3.14
N SER A 582 -18.59 -20.41 -3.63
CA SER A 582 -18.24 -21.82 -3.39
C SER A 582 -16.92 -22.21 -4.03
N ASP A 583 -16.60 -21.69 -5.21
CA ASP A 583 -15.37 -22.01 -5.93
C ASP A 583 -14.16 -21.37 -5.23
N LEU A 584 -14.29 -20.12 -4.80
CA LEU A 584 -13.27 -19.44 -4.00
C LEU A 584 -13.05 -20.11 -2.65
N ILE A 585 -14.09 -20.64 -2.02
CA ILE A 585 -13.96 -21.46 -0.81
C ILE A 585 -13.23 -22.78 -1.15
N ALA A 586 -13.55 -23.42 -2.27
CA ALA A 586 -12.92 -24.67 -2.69
C ALA A 586 -11.41 -24.52 -2.97
N VAL A 587 -10.98 -23.36 -3.47
CA VAL A 587 -9.55 -23.00 -3.62
C VAL A 587 -8.77 -23.11 -2.30
N LEU A 588 -9.44 -22.95 -1.15
CA LEU A 588 -8.83 -23.07 0.17
C LEU A 588 -8.69 -24.52 0.67
N GLY A 589 -9.30 -25.49 -0.04
CA GLY A 589 -9.31 -26.93 0.31
C GLY A 589 -8.08 -27.71 -0.14
N ASP A 590 -8.22 -28.99 -0.44
CA ASP A 590 -7.07 -29.86 -0.82
C ASP A 590 -6.82 -29.94 -2.33
N HIS A 591 -7.80 -29.48 -3.14
CA HIS A 591 -7.78 -29.59 -4.60
C HIS A 591 -7.98 -28.23 -5.30
N PRO A 592 -7.04 -27.27 -5.13
CA PRO A 592 -7.15 -25.95 -5.72
C PRO A 592 -7.18 -25.96 -7.25
N GLY A 593 -6.53 -26.92 -7.92
CA GLY A 593 -6.49 -26.99 -9.38
C GLY A 593 -7.87 -27.25 -9.99
N ARG A 594 -8.66 -28.15 -9.39
CA ARG A 594 -10.07 -28.37 -9.77
C ARG A 594 -10.93 -27.12 -9.57
N ALA A 595 -10.76 -26.40 -8.47
CA ALA A 595 -11.51 -25.18 -8.22
C ALA A 595 -11.18 -24.08 -9.24
N ILE A 596 -9.90 -23.92 -9.59
CA ILE A 596 -9.46 -22.98 -10.65
C ILE A 596 -10.06 -23.35 -12.01
N SER A 597 -10.14 -24.66 -12.32
CA SER A 597 -10.75 -25.15 -13.56
C SER A 597 -12.24 -24.83 -13.63
N ALA A 598 -12.96 -25.01 -12.51
CA ALA A 598 -14.37 -24.63 -12.41
C ALA A 598 -14.58 -23.11 -12.59
N MET A 599 -13.72 -22.27 -11.99
CA MET A 599 -13.75 -20.81 -12.16
C MET A 599 -13.50 -20.37 -13.62
N LEU A 600 -12.88 -21.22 -14.43
CA LEU A 600 -12.65 -21.01 -15.87
C LEU A 600 -13.72 -21.67 -16.76
N GLU A 601 -14.79 -22.22 -16.19
CA GLU A 601 -15.84 -22.97 -16.91
C GLU A 601 -15.27 -24.18 -17.68
N ASP A 602 -14.27 -24.86 -17.08
CA ASP A 602 -13.57 -26.02 -17.66
C ASP A 602 -12.92 -25.75 -19.03
N LYS A 603 -12.60 -24.49 -19.33
CA LYS A 603 -11.83 -24.13 -20.53
C LYS A 603 -10.41 -24.70 -20.47
N PRO A 604 -9.81 -25.06 -21.63
CA PRO A 604 -8.42 -25.51 -21.69
C PRO A 604 -7.47 -24.48 -21.09
N GLN A 605 -6.60 -24.93 -20.19
CA GLN A 605 -5.58 -24.10 -19.56
C GLN A 605 -4.24 -24.26 -20.26
N VAL A 606 -3.37 -23.25 -20.12
CA VAL A 606 -1.99 -23.33 -20.58
C VAL A 606 -1.23 -24.42 -19.84
N ASP A 607 -0.55 -25.29 -20.60
CA ASP A 607 0.32 -26.35 -20.08
C ASP A 607 1.43 -25.78 -19.20
N GLU A 608 1.91 -26.57 -18.24
CA GLU A 608 2.95 -26.17 -17.28
C GLU A 608 4.21 -25.63 -17.97
N GLU A 609 4.66 -26.27 -19.06
CA GLU A 609 5.84 -25.85 -19.84
C GLU A 609 5.69 -24.47 -20.50
N GLU A 610 4.44 -24.03 -20.68
CA GLU A 610 4.12 -22.74 -21.27
C GLU A 610 3.82 -21.67 -20.21
N LEU A 611 3.85 -22.01 -18.92
CA LEU A 611 3.75 -21.01 -17.86
C LEU A 611 4.97 -20.08 -17.86
N PRO A 612 4.80 -18.81 -17.48
CA PRO A 612 5.91 -17.95 -17.10
C PRO A 612 6.67 -18.58 -15.94
N GLU A 613 7.99 -18.40 -15.90
CA GLU A 613 8.88 -18.98 -14.88
C GLU A 613 8.36 -18.72 -13.46
N GLN A 614 7.90 -17.50 -13.18
CA GLN A 614 7.39 -17.11 -11.87
C GLN A 614 6.07 -17.79 -11.48
N LEU A 615 5.24 -18.22 -12.45
CA LEU A 615 4.02 -18.99 -12.17
C LEU A 615 4.31 -20.49 -12.10
N ALA A 616 5.29 -20.98 -12.86
CA ALA A 616 5.72 -22.38 -12.81
C ALA A 616 6.28 -22.77 -11.41
N LEU A 617 6.79 -21.81 -10.63
CA LEU A 617 7.15 -22.03 -9.22
C LEU A 617 5.96 -22.53 -8.36
N PHE A 618 4.73 -22.32 -8.82
CA PHE A 618 3.49 -22.68 -8.13
C PHE A 618 2.69 -23.76 -8.89
N SER A 619 3.30 -24.50 -9.83
CA SER A 619 2.59 -25.51 -10.62
C SER A 619 1.85 -26.55 -9.78
N ALA A 620 2.44 -26.99 -8.65
CA ALA A 620 1.80 -27.94 -7.74
C ALA A 620 0.51 -27.42 -7.08
N PHE A 621 0.29 -26.09 -7.10
CA PHE A 621 -0.96 -25.47 -6.65
C PHE A 621 -1.99 -25.36 -7.80
N TYR A 622 -1.53 -25.25 -9.05
CA TYR A 622 -2.40 -25.12 -10.22
C TYR A 622 -2.84 -26.46 -10.80
N VAL A 623 -2.00 -27.48 -10.68
CA VAL A 623 -2.23 -28.85 -11.12
C VAL A 623 -2.40 -29.68 -9.86
N ASP A 624 -3.61 -30.22 -9.63
CA ASP A 624 -3.78 -31.19 -8.55
C ASP A 624 -2.85 -32.37 -8.83
N ALA A 625 -1.86 -32.61 -7.97
CA ALA A 625 -0.96 -33.74 -8.11
C ALA A 625 -1.80 -35.03 -8.14
N ASP A 626 -1.71 -35.77 -9.24
CA ASP A 626 -2.37 -37.08 -9.34
C ASP A 626 -1.81 -37.98 -8.23
N PRO A 627 -2.62 -38.50 -7.31
CA PRO A 627 -2.14 -39.37 -6.22
C PRO A 627 -1.47 -40.66 -6.71
N GLY A 628 -1.47 -40.93 -8.02
CA GLY A 628 -0.94 -42.16 -8.63
C GLY A 628 0.49 -42.10 -9.18
N ALA A 629 1.14 -40.94 -9.28
CA ALA A 629 2.50 -40.86 -9.84
C ALA A 629 3.57 -41.18 -8.79
N THR A 630 3.63 -42.43 -8.36
CA THR A 630 4.79 -42.96 -7.64
C THR A 630 5.93 -43.13 -8.65
N LEU A 631 7.08 -42.52 -8.37
CA LEU A 631 8.34 -42.72 -9.08
C LEU A 631 8.57 -44.21 -9.39
N GLN A 632 8.62 -44.56 -10.68
CA GLN A 632 9.34 -45.75 -11.16
C GLN A 632 10.68 -45.33 -11.73
#